data_AF-A0AA40VVW2-F1
#
_entry.id   AF-A0AA40VVW2-F1
#
_cell.length_a   1.000
_cell.length_b   1.000
_cell.length_c   1.000
_cell.angle_alpha   90.00
_cell.angle_beta   90.00
_cell.angle_gamma   90.00
#
_symmetry.space_group_name_H-M   'P 1'
#
loop_
_entity.id
_entity.type
_entity.pdbx_description
1 polymer ?
#
loop_
_entity_poly.entity_id
_entity_poly.type
_entity_poly.pdbx_seq_one_letter_code
_entity_poly.pdbx_strand_id
1 'polypeptide(L)'
;MKQLTEAILKIQDYLNNQLKQTKKSYNNSYYQRSTPRIQPLSEEGLAARLGVSVETIREQRTKLHPPLFVAWCKGKDKSGMGWEFNKNTGLYYPVS
;
A
#
# COMPACT_ATOMS: atom_id res chain seq x y z
N MET A 1 -37.17 -38.19 4.29
CA MET A 1 -36.31 -37.45 5.23
C MET A 1 -34.82 -37.42 4.81
N LYS A 2 -34.25 -38.47 4.22
CA LYS A 2 -32.80 -38.53 3.88
C LYS A 2 -32.34 -37.59 2.74
N GLN A 3 -33.19 -37.38 1.73
CA GLN A 3 -32.84 -36.56 0.56
C GLN A 3 -32.59 -35.08 0.91
N LEU A 4 -33.32 -34.53 1.87
CA LEU A 4 -33.14 -33.15 2.30
C LEU A 4 -31.79 -32.97 3.01
N THR A 5 -31.41 -33.93 3.85
CA THR A 5 -30.13 -33.91 4.57
C THR A 5 -28.94 -34.02 3.61
N GLU A 6 -29.04 -34.88 2.59
CA GLU A 6 -28.00 -35.01 1.56
C GLU A 6 -27.84 -33.75 0.72
N ALA A 7 -28.94 -33.07 0.39
CA ALA A 7 -28.91 -31.81 -0.33
C ALA A 7 -28.23 -30.70 0.50
N ILE A 8 -28.54 -30.62 1.80
CA ILE A 8 -27.92 -29.64 2.71
C ILE A 8 -26.41 -29.88 2.84
N LEU A 9 -25.98 -31.15 2.97
CA LEU A 9 -24.55 -31.49 3.05
C LEU A 9 -23.77 -31.09 1.79
N LYS A 10 -24.36 -31.30 0.59
CA LYS A 10 -23.76 -30.89 -0.68
C LYS A 10 -23.63 -29.37 -0.81
N ILE A 11 -24.63 -28.61 -0.34
CA ILE A 11 -24.59 -27.14 -0.35
C ILE A 11 -23.48 -26.63 0.59
N GLN A 12 -23.36 -27.22 1.78
CA GLN A 12 -22.32 -26.83 2.74
C GLN A 12 -20.90 -27.08 2.20
N ASP A 13 -20.69 -28.22 1.53
CA ASP A 13 -19.40 -28.56 0.92
C ASP A 13 -19.03 -27.62 -0.23
N TYR A 14 -20.01 -27.29 -1.08
CA TYR A 14 -19.84 -26.32 -2.17
C TYR A 14 -19.42 -24.93 -1.64
N LEU A 15 -20.11 -24.42 -0.61
CA LEU A 15 -19.80 -23.12 0.00
C LEU A 15 -18.41 -23.10 0.66
N ASN A 16 -18.02 -24.18 1.34
CA ASN A 16 -16.70 -24.31 1.96
C ASN A 16 -15.57 -24.37 0.93
N ASN A 17 -15.80 -25.01 -0.22
CA ASN A 17 -14.82 -25.08 -1.31
C ASN A 17 -14.68 -23.76 -2.08
N GLN A 18 -15.76 -22.98 -2.21
CA GLN A 18 -15.72 -21.62 -2.78
C GLN A 18 -14.87 -20.66 -1.93
N LEU A 19 -14.98 -20.73 -0.59
CA LEU A 19 -14.20 -19.87 0.33
C LEU A 19 -12.69 -20.19 0.33
N LYS A 20 -12.30 -21.41 -0.06
CA LYS A 20 -10.88 -21.80 -0.19
C LYS A 20 -10.25 -21.31 -1.49
N GLN A 21 -11.02 -21.13 -2.56
CA GLN A 21 -10.49 -20.69 -3.86
C GLN A 21 -10.35 -19.16 -3.99
N THR A 22 -11.05 -18.37 -3.17
CA THR A 22 -10.99 -16.89 -3.19
C THR A 22 -9.94 -16.28 -2.26
N LYS A 23 -9.12 -17.10 -1.58
CA LYS A 23 -7.89 -16.63 -0.94
C LYS A 23 -6.67 -16.83 -1.83
N LYS A 24 -6.73 -16.36 -3.07
CA LYS A 24 -5.53 -15.80 -3.70
C LYS A 24 -5.25 -14.48 -2.98
N SER A 25 -4.65 -14.59 -1.79
CA SER A 25 -3.78 -13.51 -1.34
C SER A 25 -2.82 -13.31 -2.49
N TYR A 26 -2.92 -12.16 -3.17
CA TYR A 26 -1.81 -11.66 -3.96
C TYR A 26 -0.69 -11.39 -2.95
N ASN A 27 -0.01 -12.45 -2.52
CA ASN A 27 1.30 -12.38 -1.91
C ASN A 27 2.22 -11.88 -3.02
N ASN A 28 2.22 -10.58 -3.24
CA ASN A 28 3.26 -9.87 -3.99
C ASN A 28 4.54 -9.96 -3.17
N SER A 29 5.15 -11.14 -3.11
CA SER A 29 6.46 -11.38 -2.51
C SER A 29 7.60 -10.95 -3.45
N TYR A 30 7.38 -9.90 -4.26
CA TYR A 30 8.38 -9.34 -5.16
C TYR A 30 9.28 -8.29 -4.50
N TYR A 31 9.18 -8.08 -3.19
CA TYR A 31 9.97 -7.07 -2.47
C TYR A 31 10.77 -7.66 -1.30
N GLN A 32 11.71 -8.54 -1.62
CA GLN A 32 12.90 -8.72 -0.78
C GLN A 32 14.18 -8.65 -1.62
N ARG A 33 14.22 -7.75 -2.62
CA ARG A 33 15.50 -7.13 -2.94
C ARG A 33 15.72 -6.14 -1.81
N SER A 34 16.65 -6.42 -0.91
CA SER A 34 17.17 -5.46 0.06
C SER A 34 17.84 -4.33 -0.71
N THR A 35 17.03 -3.45 -1.30
CA THR A 35 17.46 -2.12 -1.66
C THR A 35 18.01 -1.50 -0.38
N PRO A 36 19.16 -0.79 -0.42
CA PRO A 36 19.65 -0.05 0.73
C PRO A 36 18.48 0.70 1.33
N ARG A 37 18.16 0.43 2.60
CA ARG A 37 17.00 1.05 3.27
C ARG A 37 17.20 2.55 3.21
N ILE A 38 16.51 3.19 2.27
CA ILE A 38 16.52 4.65 2.17
C ILE A 38 16.00 5.16 3.50
N GLN A 39 16.80 6.02 4.13
CA GLN A 39 16.44 6.59 5.42
C GLN A 39 15.18 7.44 5.26
N PRO A 40 14.30 7.47 6.28
CA PRO A 40 13.18 8.39 6.28
C PRO A 40 13.66 9.83 6.13
N LEU A 41 12.95 10.63 5.35
CA LEU A 41 13.33 12.01 5.06
C LEU A 41 12.52 12.98 5.92
N SER A 42 13.15 14.10 6.27
CA SER A 42 12.41 15.28 6.73
C SER A 42 11.61 15.89 5.58
N GLU A 43 10.76 16.85 5.89
CA GLU A 43 9.97 17.56 4.88
C GLU A 43 10.87 18.30 3.87
N GLU A 44 11.95 18.92 4.35
CA GLU A 44 12.97 19.60 3.54
C GLU A 44 13.75 18.59 2.68
N GLY A 45 14.12 17.45 3.27
CA GLY A 45 14.82 16.38 2.54
C GLY A 45 13.97 15.79 1.42
N LEU A 46 12.67 15.59 1.68
CA LEU A 46 11.73 15.12 0.67
C LEU A 46 11.53 16.17 -0.43
N ALA A 47 11.36 17.44 -0.06
CA ALA A 47 11.21 18.54 -1.00
C ALA A 47 12.41 18.64 -1.96
N ALA A 48 13.63 18.59 -1.41
CA ALA A 48 14.87 18.57 -2.20
C ALA A 48 14.94 17.36 -3.13
N ARG A 49 14.54 16.17 -2.66
CA ARG A 49 14.54 14.95 -3.47
C ARG A 49 13.53 14.99 -4.62
N LEU A 50 12.33 15.50 -4.37
CA LEU A 50 11.26 15.63 -5.37
C LEU A 50 11.43 16.87 -6.27
N GLY A 51 12.38 17.75 -5.96
CA GLY A 51 12.61 18.99 -6.71
C GLY A 51 11.46 19.98 -6.59
N VAL A 52 10.83 20.09 -5.42
CA VAL A 52 9.70 20.98 -5.13
C VAL A 52 9.96 21.81 -3.88
N SER A 53 9.11 22.81 -3.60
CA SER A 53 9.18 23.55 -2.33
C SER A 53 8.59 22.74 -1.17
N VAL A 54 9.02 23.04 0.05
CA VAL A 54 8.45 22.50 1.29
C VAL A 54 6.96 22.82 1.40
N GLU A 55 6.55 24.02 0.98
CA GLU A 55 5.14 24.44 0.94
C GLU A 55 4.32 23.53 0.02
N THR A 56 4.85 23.17 -1.15
CA THR A 56 4.19 22.24 -2.07
C THR A 56 3.95 20.89 -1.40
N ILE A 57 4.92 20.38 -0.64
CA ILE A 57 4.76 19.12 0.12
C ILE A 57 3.61 19.25 1.13
N ARG A 58 3.54 20.34 1.90
CA ARG A 58 2.48 20.61 2.90
C ARG A 58 1.11 20.71 2.26
N GLU A 59 1.01 21.47 1.18
CA GLU A 59 -0.23 21.64 0.43
C GLU A 59 -0.74 20.31 -0.11
N GLN A 60 0.12 19.54 -0.79
CA GLN A 60 -0.30 18.25 -1.36
C GLN A 60 -0.63 17.23 -0.27
N ARG A 61 0.11 17.21 0.84
CA ARG A 61 -0.18 16.33 1.98
C ARG A 61 -1.54 16.64 2.62
N THR A 62 -1.96 17.90 2.61
CA THR A 62 -3.26 18.33 3.16
C THR A 62 -4.39 18.15 2.16
N LYS A 63 -4.11 18.38 0.87
CA LYS A 63 -5.08 18.31 -0.22
C LYS A 63 -5.43 16.88 -0.64
N LEU A 64 -4.45 15.98 -0.63
CA LEU A 64 -4.60 14.61 -1.14
C LEU A 64 -4.84 13.61 0.00
N HIS A 65 -5.66 12.60 -0.26
CA HIS A 65 -5.75 11.43 0.61
C HIS A 65 -4.40 10.68 0.62
N PRO A 66 -3.95 10.05 1.72
CA PRO A 66 -2.58 9.53 1.84
C PRO A 66 -2.08 8.64 0.68
N PRO A 67 -2.86 7.69 0.13
CA PRO A 67 -2.43 6.89 -1.03
C PRO A 67 -2.22 7.73 -2.31
N LEU A 68 -3.02 8.78 -2.51
CA LEU A 68 -2.85 9.70 -3.64
C LEU A 68 -1.62 10.58 -3.46
N PHE A 69 -1.32 10.99 -2.23
CA PHE A 69 -0.07 11.69 -1.92
C PHE A 69 1.14 10.81 -2.22
N VAL A 70 1.12 9.53 -1.81
CA VAL A 70 2.16 8.56 -2.13
C VAL A 70 2.35 8.41 -3.64
N ALA A 71 1.26 8.28 -4.41
CA ALA A 71 1.31 8.18 -5.86
C ALA A 71 1.86 9.46 -6.52
N TRP A 72 1.50 10.63 -5.98
CA TRP A 72 2.04 11.91 -6.43
C TRP A 72 3.55 12.02 -6.19
N CYS A 73 4.02 11.62 -5.00
CA CYS A 73 5.46 11.52 -4.71
C CYS A 73 6.16 10.57 -5.68
N LYS A 74 5.55 9.40 -5.96
CA LYS A 74 6.08 8.41 -6.90
C LYS A 74 6.25 8.96 -8.32
N GLY A 75 5.33 9.81 -8.78
CA GLY A 75 5.42 10.47 -10.09
C GLY A 75 6.46 11.59 -10.17
N LYS A 76 6.90 12.13 -9.03
CA LYS A 76 7.94 13.19 -8.94
C LYS A 76 9.33 12.63 -8.69
N ASP A 77 9.42 11.55 -7.94
CA ASP A 77 10.68 10.92 -7.57
C ASP A 77 11.33 10.24 -8.78
N LYS A 78 12.57 10.59 -9.10
CA LYS A 78 13.30 10.04 -10.26
C LYS A 78 13.51 8.53 -10.18
N SER A 79 13.50 7.95 -8.98
CA SER A 79 13.59 6.50 -8.76
C SER A 79 12.22 5.81 -8.77
N GLY A 80 11.13 6.56 -8.98
CA GLY A 80 9.77 6.02 -8.95
C GLY A 80 9.38 5.54 -7.56
N MET A 81 9.87 6.18 -6.50
CA MET A 81 9.59 5.82 -5.11
C MET A 81 8.46 6.66 -4.52
N GLY A 82 7.49 6.00 -3.91
CA GLY A 82 6.46 6.67 -3.12
C GLY A 82 6.99 7.06 -1.74
N TRP A 83 6.37 8.07 -1.12
CA TRP A 83 6.76 8.57 0.20
C TRP A 83 5.51 8.76 1.06
N GLU A 84 5.47 8.08 2.21
CA GLU A 84 4.35 8.13 3.15
C GLU A 84 4.72 8.92 4.39
N PHE A 85 3.85 9.84 4.80
CA PHE A 85 4.05 10.65 6.00
C PHE A 85 3.64 9.88 7.26
N ASN A 86 4.58 9.68 8.19
CA ASN A 86 4.29 9.11 9.49
C ASN A 86 4.05 10.23 10.51
N LYS A 87 2.81 10.35 11.00
CA LYS A 87 2.42 11.38 11.98
C LYS A 87 3.14 11.27 13.32
N ASN A 88 3.57 10.07 13.72
CA ASN A 88 4.21 9.84 15.02
C ASN A 88 5.67 10.31 15.02
N THR A 89 6.35 10.23 13.89
CA THR A 89 7.77 10.63 13.77
C THR A 89 7.96 11.96 13.04
N GLY A 90 6.94 12.43 12.31
CA GLY A 90 7.04 13.62 11.47
C GLY A 90 7.91 13.42 10.23
N LEU A 91 8.26 12.17 9.90
CA LEU A 91 9.15 11.84 8.78
C LEU A 91 8.40 11.14 7.65
N TYR A 92 8.98 11.21 6.46
CA TYR A 92 8.49 10.54 5.26
C TYR A 92 9.24 9.23 5.04
N TYR A 93 8.51 8.12 5.03
CA TYR A 93 9.07 6.79 4.83
C TYR A 93 8.92 6.36 3.37
N PRO A 94 9.95 5.72 2.80
CA PRO A 94 9.86 5.21 1.43
C PRO A 94 8.87 4.05 1.35
N VAL A 95 8.02 4.07 0.33
CA VAL A 95 7.07 3.00 0.00
C VAL A 95 7.17 2.65 -1.49
N SER A 96 7.15 1.34 -1.81
CA SER A 96 7.31 0.83 -3.19
C SER A 96 5.99 0.79 -3.94
#